data_AF-A0A844HSN3-F1
#
_entry.id   AF-A0A844HSN3-F1
#
_cell.length_a   1.000
_cell.length_b   1.000
_cell.length_c   1.000
_cell.angle_alpha   90.00
_cell.angle_beta   90.00
_cell.angle_gamma   90.00
#
_symmetry.space_group_name_H-M   'P 1'
#
loop_
_entity.id
_entity.type
_entity.pdbx_description
1 polymer ?
#
loop_
_entity_poly.entity_id
_entity_poly.type
_entity_poly.pdbx_seq_one_letter_code
_entity_poly.pdbx_strand_id
1 'polypeptide(L)'
;MKQKGVLQGGRPRALRFESEHGTRRVVHRTGNAARVIGPLAPGIRVTGLTAGQFSAIDIMEHMVEQLGPASVAVSTWTSGIYDVQRTRDIKVAGRINDIRFLLDRANFEKSPKFAGPMIDLLGVEAFRCAAVHAKVVIVHGERGAAVMRGSMNLNKNLRTEQFDIDVDQAVADFYLGWFDALWTESGRSHSNVAIMQAVYDRFLDDPDEEDARPSQARRSRDDETTITMDEIAQWT
;
A
#
# COMPACT_ATOMS: atom_id res chain seq x y z
N MET A 1 19.39 -36.99 -43.00
CA MET A 1 18.04 -36.40 -43.08
C MET A 1 17.67 -35.93 -41.67
N LYS A 2 17.80 -34.62 -41.36
CA LYS A 2 17.49 -34.06 -40.04
C LYS A 2 16.08 -33.45 -40.09
N GLN A 3 15.13 -34.00 -39.34
CA GLN A 3 13.83 -33.36 -39.13
C GLN A 3 14.00 -32.20 -38.13
N LYS A 4 13.68 -30.98 -38.56
CA LYS A 4 13.52 -29.81 -37.69
C LYS A 4 12.13 -29.87 -37.08
N GLY A 5 12.05 -30.08 -35.76
CA GLY A 5 10.83 -29.88 -35.00
C GLY A 5 10.51 -28.39 -34.92
N VAL A 6 9.32 -28.02 -35.42
CA VAL A 6 8.77 -26.67 -35.30
C VAL A 6 8.33 -26.47 -33.85
N LEU A 7 9.03 -25.61 -33.11
CA LEU A 7 8.56 -25.11 -31.82
C LEU A 7 7.41 -24.13 -32.10
N GLN A 8 6.17 -24.56 -31.85
CA GLN A 8 5.02 -23.66 -31.81
C GLN A 8 5.18 -22.68 -30.65
N GLY A 9 5.47 -21.42 -30.98
CA GLY A 9 5.60 -20.33 -30.03
C GLY A 9 4.24 -19.92 -29.42
N GLY A 10 3.89 -20.53 -28.29
CA GLY A 10 2.93 -19.93 -27.37
C GLY A 10 3.57 -18.70 -26.69
N ARG A 11 2.90 -17.54 -26.71
CA ARG A 11 3.31 -16.38 -25.90
C ARG A 11 3.45 -16.83 -24.43
N PRO A 12 4.55 -16.54 -23.72
CA PRO A 12 4.70 -16.97 -22.33
C PRO A 12 3.56 -16.40 -21.49
N ARG A 13 2.71 -17.27 -20.92
CA ARG A 13 1.52 -16.87 -20.16
C ARG A 13 1.85 -16.37 -18.74
N ALA A 14 3.05 -16.65 -18.24
CA ALA A 14 3.62 -16.13 -17.01
C ALA A 14 5.13 -16.46 -17.02
N LEU A 15 5.98 -15.56 -16.52
CA LEU A 15 7.37 -15.89 -16.22
C LEU A 15 7.49 -15.94 -14.69
N ARG A 16 7.78 -17.12 -14.15
CA ARG A 16 8.19 -17.31 -12.76
C ARG A 16 9.63 -17.79 -12.77
N PHE A 17 10.51 -17.04 -12.12
CA PHE A 17 11.88 -17.47 -11.88
C PHE A 17 12.06 -17.56 -10.38
N GLU A 18 12.20 -18.78 -9.87
CA GLU A 18 12.71 -18.99 -8.51
C GLU A 18 14.23 -18.90 -8.61
N SER A 19 14.87 -17.95 -7.90
CA SER A 19 16.33 -17.94 -7.81
C SER A 19 16.78 -18.91 -6.72
N GLU A 20 18.03 -19.37 -6.81
CA GLU A 20 18.69 -20.21 -5.79
C GLU A 20 18.82 -19.51 -4.41
N HIS A 21 18.44 -18.22 -4.30
CA HIS A 21 18.64 -17.37 -3.11
C HIS A 21 17.33 -16.93 -2.44
N GLY A 22 16.27 -17.74 -2.48
CA GLY A 22 15.02 -17.48 -1.74
C GLY A 22 14.19 -16.29 -2.26
N THR A 23 14.53 -15.73 -3.41
CA THR A 23 13.77 -14.65 -4.06
C THR A 23 12.99 -15.17 -5.27
N ARG A 24 11.67 -15.11 -5.18
CA ARG A 24 10.75 -15.45 -6.26
C ARG A 24 10.48 -14.21 -7.12
N ARG A 25 10.84 -14.28 -8.40
CA ARG A 25 10.57 -13.23 -9.39
C ARG A 25 9.33 -13.54 -10.19
N VAL A 26 8.35 -12.65 -10.20
CA VAL A 26 7.03 -12.88 -10.82
C VAL A 26 6.62 -11.75 -11.74
N VAL A 27 6.23 -12.08 -12.97
CA VAL A 27 5.62 -11.10 -13.90
C VAL A 27 4.44 -11.76 -14.59
N HIS A 28 3.29 -11.09 -14.56
CA HIS A 28 2.07 -11.62 -15.17
C HIS A 28 1.17 -10.48 -15.67
N ARG A 29 0.43 -10.74 -16.76
CA ARG A 29 -0.49 -9.75 -17.36
C ARG A 29 -1.98 -9.98 -17.04
N THR A 30 -2.38 -11.22 -16.77
CA THR A 30 -3.80 -11.59 -16.58
C THR A 30 -4.13 -12.37 -15.30
N GLY A 31 -3.15 -12.60 -14.43
CA GLY A 31 -3.30 -13.44 -13.23
C GLY A 31 -3.59 -12.56 -12.03
N ASN A 32 -4.45 -13.03 -11.12
CA ASN A 32 -4.73 -12.35 -9.85
C ASN A 32 -3.54 -12.42 -8.88
N ALA A 33 -3.58 -11.63 -7.80
CA ALA A 33 -2.49 -11.51 -6.84
C ALA A 33 -2.07 -12.88 -6.27
N ALA A 34 -3.01 -13.65 -5.72
CA ALA A 34 -2.75 -14.95 -5.12
C ALA A 34 -2.04 -15.92 -6.07
N ARG A 35 -2.51 -16.02 -7.31
CA ARG A 35 -1.86 -16.85 -8.33
C ARG A 35 -0.47 -16.32 -8.67
N VAL A 36 -0.30 -15.01 -8.82
CA VAL A 36 0.98 -14.45 -9.28
C VAL A 36 2.05 -14.56 -8.21
N ILE A 37 1.71 -14.24 -6.96
CA ILE A 37 2.60 -14.27 -5.79
C ILE A 37 2.91 -15.71 -5.36
N GLY A 38 1.88 -16.57 -5.31
CA GLY A 38 1.99 -17.92 -4.79
C GLY A 38 2.12 -17.96 -3.25
N PRO A 39 2.48 -19.13 -2.67
CA PRO A 39 2.56 -19.30 -1.22
C PRO A 39 3.60 -18.38 -0.57
N LEU A 40 3.28 -17.90 0.64
CA LEU A 40 4.10 -17.01 1.46
C LEU A 40 4.60 -17.75 2.71
N ALA A 41 5.59 -18.63 2.54
CA ALA A 41 6.28 -19.27 3.65
C ALA A 41 7.30 -18.31 4.30
N PRO A 42 7.64 -18.49 5.60
CA PRO A 42 8.69 -17.71 6.26
C PRO A 42 10.01 -17.69 5.48
N GLY A 43 10.64 -16.52 5.41
CA GLY A 43 11.91 -16.30 4.70
C GLY A 43 11.79 -16.12 3.19
N ILE A 44 10.59 -16.25 2.60
CA ILE A 44 10.39 -15.98 1.17
C ILE A 44 10.41 -14.48 0.92
N ARG A 45 11.15 -14.08 -0.12
CA ARG A 45 11.01 -12.79 -0.78
C ARG A 45 10.33 -12.97 -2.13
N VAL A 46 9.35 -12.13 -2.43
CA VAL A 46 8.74 -12.04 -3.77
C VAL A 46 9.05 -10.68 -4.33
N THR A 47 9.56 -10.62 -5.56
CA THR A 47 9.71 -9.35 -6.31
C THR A 47 8.95 -9.50 -7.61
N GLY A 48 8.11 -8.53 -7.95
CA GLY A 48 7.19 -8.70 -9.04
C GLY A 48 6.70 -7.44 -9.72
N LEU A 49 6.14 -7.67 -10.91
CA LEU A 49 5.47 -6.66 -11.72
C LEU A 49 4.07 -7.14 -12.07
N THR A 50 3.09 -6.27 -11.85
CA THR A 50 1.71 -6.42 -12.34
C THR A 50 1.49 -5.46 -13.49
N ALA A 51 0.61 -5.80 -14.43
CA ALA A 51 0.17 -4.95 -15.53
C ALA A 51 -1.17 -4.24 -15.22
N GLY A 52 -1.47 -4.06 -13.94
CA GLY A 52 -2.70 -3.41 -13.45
C GLY A 52 -3.89 -4.36 -13.26
N GLN A 53 -3.69 -5.68 -13.38
CA GLN A 53 -4.76 -6.66 -13.24
C GLN A 53 -5.12 -7.02 -11.79
N PHE A 54 -4.32 -6.56 -10.83
CA PHE A 54 -4.60 -6.58 -9.39
C PHE A 54 -3.89 -5.37 -8.77
N SER A 55 -4.35 -4.88 -7.62
CA SER A 55 -3.77 -3.74 -6.89
C SER A 55 -3.23 -4.15 -5.51
N ALA A 56 -2.78 -3.16 -4.74
CA ALA A 56 -2.25 -3.38 -3.40
C ALA A 56 -3.25 -4.06 -2.44
N ILE A 57 -4.57 -3.85 -2.62
CA ILE A 57 -5.58 -4.51 -1.78
C ILE A 57 -5.63 -6.02 -2.01
N ASP A 58 -5.46 -6.47 -3.25
CA ASP A 58 -5.46 -7.89 -3.60
C ASP A 58 -4.20 -8.59 -3.05
N ILE A 59 -3.08 -7.87 -3.02
CA ILE A 59 -1.83 -8.36 -2.40
C ILE A 59 -2.02 -8.46 -0.88
N MET A 60 -2.59 -7.44 -0.24
CA MET A 60 -2.90 -7.43 1.19
C MET A 60 -3.83 -8.59 1.57
N GLU A 61 -4.92 -8.79 0.81
CA GLU A 61 -5.87 -9.89 1.04
C GLU A 61 -5.16 -11.24 0.97
N HIS A 62 -4.33 -11.45 -0.05
CA HIS A 62 -3.52 -12.67 -0.16
C HIS A 62 -2.56 -12.83 1.03
N MET A 63 -1.89 -11.77 1.48
CA MET A 63 -1.03 -11.82 2.66
C MET A 63 -1.81 -12.22 3.92
N VAL A 64 -2.98 -11.64 4.17
CA VAL A 64 -3.85 -12.01 5.30
C VAL A 64 -4.30 -13.48 5.18
N GLU A 65 -4.68 -13.93 3.99
CA GLU A 65 -5.06 -15.34 3.78
C GLU A 65 -3.90 -16.31 4.09
N GLN A 66 -2.67 -15.96 3.69
CA GLN A 66 -1.50 -16.78 3.94
C GLN A 66 -1.03 -16.74 5.40
N LEU A 67 -1.16 -15.62 6.09
CA LEU A 67 -0.66 -15.40 7.45
C LEU A 67 -1.71 -15.63 8.56
N GLY A 68 -2.99 -15.71 8.21
CA GLY A 68 -4.10 -15.90 9.15
C GLY A 68 -4.70 -14.58 9.64
N PRO A 69 -5.65 -14.62 10.60
CA PRO A 69 -6.16 -13.43 11.26
C PRO A 69 -5.02 -12.48 11.65
N ALA A 70 -5.13 -11.21 11.26
CA ALA A 70 -3.99 -10.30 11.31
C ALA A 70 -4.35 -8.87 11.72
N SER A 71 -3.37 -8.16 12.25
CA SER A 71 -3.37 -6.70 12.30
C SER A 71 -2.69 -6.16 11.04
N VAL A 72 -3.24 -5.08 10.48
CA VAL A 72 -2.75 -4.50 9.23
C VAL A 72 -2.44 -3.02 9.38
N ALA A 73 -1.29 -2.59 8.88
CA ALA A 73 -0.92 -1.18 8.79
C ALA A 73 -0.62 -0.83 7.33
N VAL A 74 -1.27 0.23 6.83
CA VAL A 74 -1.16 0.69 5.45
C VAL A 74 -0.65 2.12 5.43
N SER A 75 0.50 2.32 4.80
CA SER A 75 0.97 3.63 4.38
C SER A 75 0.74 3.79 2.89
N THR A 76 0.12 4.88 2.46
CA THR A 76 0.03 5.21 1.04
C THR A 76 -0.26 6.70 0.82
N TRP A 77 -0.02 7.20 -0.39
CA TRP A 77 -0.32 8.61 -0.69
C TRP A 77 -1.84 8.87 -0.73
N THR A 78 -2.57 7.98 -1.40
CA THR A 78 -4.03 8.07 -1.58
C THR A 78 -4.66 6.70 -1.48
N SER A 79 -5.92 6.63 -1.04
CA SER A 79 -6.71 5.40 -1.11
C SER A 79 -8.04 5.64 -1.81
N GLY A 80 -8.62 4.58 -2.40
CA GLY A 80 -9.94 4.59 -3.01
C GLY A 80 -10.99 3.99 -2.09
N ILE A 81 -12.24 4.48 -2.18
CA ILE A 81 -13.37 3.97 -1.39
C ILE A 81 -13.61 2.47 -1.58
N TYR A 82 -13.40 1.94 -2.79
CA TYR A 82 -13.55 0.52 -3.08
C TYR A 82 -12.57 -0.33 -2.26
N ASP A 83 -11.31 0.10 -2.15
CA ASP A 83 -10.27 -0.62 -1.42
C ASP A 83 -10.53 -0.56 0.10
N VAL A 84 -11.05 0.57 0.60
CA VAL A 84 -11.50 0.70 1.99
C VAL A 84 -12.72 -0.17 2.29
N GLN A 85 -13.70 -0.25 1.38
CA GLN A 85 -14.83 -1.16 1.49
C GLN A 85 -14.36 -2.62 1.52
N ARG A 86 -13.46 -3.01 0.60
CA ARG A 86 -12.91 -4.36 0.57
C ARG A 86 -12.16 -4.69 1.87
N THR A 87 -11.43 -3.73 2.42
CA THR A 87 -10.78 -3.84 3.72
C THR A 87 -11.80 -4.10 4.84
N ARG A 88 -12.89 -3.32 4.89
CA ARG A 88 -13.98 -3.52 5.86
C ARG A 88 -14.57 -4.92 5.75
N ASP A 89 -14.79 -5.43 4.54
CA ASP A 89 -15.35 -6.76 4.32
C ASP A 89 -14.42 -7.86 4.86
N ILE A 90 -13.10 -7.72 4.66
CA ILE A 90 -12.10 -8.63 5.22
C ILE A 90 -12.11 -8.57 6.76
N LYS A 91 -12.24 -7.38 7.35
CA LYS A 91 -12.36 -7.18 8.80
C LYS A 91 -13.63 -7.82 9.37
N VAL A 92 -14.79 -7.58 8.75
CA VAL A 92 -16.08 -8.17 9.16
C VAL A 92 -16.05 -9.69 9.07
N ALA A 93 -15.32 -10.26 8.10
CA ALA A 93 -15.10 -11.70 7.99
C ALA A 93 -14.16 -12.27 9.08
N GLY A 94 -13.70 -11.47 10.04
CA GLY A 94 -12.81 -11.89 11.13
C GLY A 94 -11.38 -12.20 10.70
N ARG A 95 -10.99 -11.80 9.48
CA ARG A 95 -9.63 -12.03 8.95
C ARG A 95 -8.68 -10.88 9.29
N ILE A 96 -9.20 -9.70 9.56
CA ILE A 96 -8.43 -8.55 10.07
C ILE A 96 -8.97 -8.17 11.44
N ASN A 97 -8.10 -8.20 12.45
CA ASN A 97 -8.44 -7.83 13.83
C ASN A 97 -8.38 -6.31 14.02
N ASP A 98 -7.36 -5.68 13.46
CA ASP A 98 -7.12 -4.24 13.51
C ASP A 98 -6.61 -3.72 12.18
N ILE A 99 -6.98 -2.48 11.82
CA ILE A 99 -6.41 -1.82 10.65
C ILE A 99 -6.19 -0.33 10.85
N ARG A 100 -5.01 0.13 10.41
CA ARG A 100 -4.58 1.52 10.50
C ARG A 100 -4.08 2.03 9.15
N PHE A 101 -4.52 3.22 8.77
CA PHE A 101 -4.20 3.90 7.53
C PHE A 101 -3.47 5.21 7.80
N LEU A 102 -2.21 5.27 7.36
CA LEU A 102 -1.43 6.49 7.31
C LEU A 102 -1.45 7.01 5.86
N LEU A 103 -2.24 8.06 5.61
CA LEU A 103 -2.35 8.66 4.28
C LEU A 103 -1.68 10.03 4.21
N ASP A 104 -1.43 10.51 3.00
CA ASP A 104 -0.94 11.88 2.86
C ASP A 104 -2.01 12.92 3.24
N ARG A 105 -1.58 14.06 3.78
CA ARG A 105 -2.46 15.21 4.09
C ARG A 105 -3.29 15.64 2.89
N ALA A 106 -2.70 15.66 1.69
CA ALA A 106 -3.37 16.03 0.46
C ALA A 106 -4.54 15.11 0.10
N ASN A 107 -4.62 13.90 0.68
CA ASN A 107 -5.76 13.01 0.47
C ASN A 107 -7.02 13.51 1.21
N PHE A 108 -6.84 14.13 2.37
CA PHE A 108 -7.93 14.62 3.22
C PHE A 108 -8.26 16.11 2.98
N GLU A 109 -7.28 16.88 2.52
CA GLU A 109 -7.45 18.31 2.22
C GLU A 109 -8.21 18.59 0.91
N LYS A 110 -8.32 17.60 0.01
CA LYS A 110 -8.92 17.79 -1.32
C LYS A 110 -10.43 17.97 -1.30
N SER A 111 -11.17 17.13 -0.59
CA SER A 111 -12.63 17.28 -0.42
C SER A 111 -13.15 16.22 0.55
N PRO A 112 -14.07 16.59 1.47
CA PRO A 112 -14.76 15.66 2.36
C PRO A 112 -15.48 14.52 1.61
N LYS A 113 -15.96 14.75 0.39
CA LYS A 113 -16.60 13.74 -0.48
C LYS A 113 -15.73 12.51 -0.73
N PHE A 114 -14.39 12.65 -0.71
CA PHE A 114 -13.48 11.52 -0.90
C PHE A 114 -13.10 10.84 0.42
N ALA A 115 -12.86 11.62 1.46
CA ALA A 115 -12.37 11.11 2.75
C ALA A 115 -13.50 10.62 3.67
N GLY A 116 -14.61 11.35 3.72
CA GLY A 116 -15.76 11.09 4.57
C GLY A 116 -16.31 9.67 4.43
N PRO A 117 -16.57 9.16 3.21
CA PRO A 117 -17.02 7.79 3.03
C PRO A 117 -16.03 6.72 3.51
N MET A 118 -14.71 6.99 3.42
CA MET A 118 -13.71 6.05 3.95
C MET A 118 -13.74 6.03 5.49
N ILE A 119 -13.91 7.20 6.10
CA ILE A 119 -14.04 7.36 7.55
C ILE A 119 -15.34 6.70 8.05
N ASP A 120 -16.45 6.84 7.33
CA ASP A 120 -17.73 6.17 7.67
C ASP A 120 -17.58 4.64 7.71
N LEU A 121 -16.81 4.08 6.78
CA LEU A 121 -16.64 2.62 6.66
C LEU A 121 -15.78 1.98 7.75
N LEU A 122 -14.72 2.66 8.21
CA LEU A 122 -13.74 2.09 9.16
C LEU A 122 -13.63 2.84 10.49
N GLY A 123 -14.23 4.03 10.59
CA GLY A 123 -14.15 4.94 11.74
C GLY A 123 -12.95 5.87 11.69
N VAL A 124 -13.08 7.03 12.35
CA VAL A 124 -12.04 8.07 12.48
C VAL A 124 -10.73 7.53 13.04
N GLU A 125 -10.80 6.56 13.96
CA GLU A 125 -9.61 5.98 14.60
C GLU A 125 -8.76 5.13 13.67
N ALA A 126 -9.31 4.68 12.54
CA ALA A 126 -8.57 3.90 11.55
C ALA A 126 -7.63 4.77 10.69
N PHE A 127 -7.73 6.11 10.75
CA PHE A 127 -7.00 7.01 9.84
C PHE A 127 -6.15 8.05 10.57
N ARG A 128 -4.95 8.30 10.04
CA ARG A 128 -4.11 9.46 10.37
C ARG A 128 -3.51 10.04 9.08
N CYS A 129 -3.10 11.30 9.12
CA CYS A 129 -2.38 11.92 8.01
C CYS A 129 -0.97 12.38 8.40
N ALA A 130 -0.02 12.14 7.48
CA ALA A 130 1.38 12.56 7.58
C ALA A 130 1.87 12.97 6.19
N ALA A 131 3.05 13.58 6.08
CA ALA A 131 3.67 13.81 4.76
C ALA A 131 4.28 12.48 4.28
N VAL A 132 3.48 11.64 3.61
CA VAL A 132 3.86 10.26 3.30
C VAL A 132 3.56 9.90 1.85
N HIS A 133 4.61 9.50 1.13
CA HIS A 133 4.48 8.95 -0.22
C HIS A 133 4.88 7.47 -0.29
N ALA A 134 5.33 6.87 0.82
CA ALA A 134 5.67 5.45 0.86
C ALA A 134 4.41 4.60 0.74
N LYS A 135 4.43 3.60 -0.16
CA LYS A 135 3.35 2.63 -0.29
C LYS A 135 3.80 1.31 0.30
N VAL A 136 3.35 1.08 1.52
CA VAL A 136 3.77 -0.04 2.36
C VAL A 136 2.53 -0.64 2.99
N VAL A 137 2.40 -1.96 2.90
CA VAL A 137 1.37 -2.74 3.59
C VAL A 137 2.08 -3.72 4.51
N ILE A 138 1.82 -3.62 5.80
CA ILE A 138 2.39 -4.49 6.82
C ILE A 138 1.26 -5.37 7.33
N VAL A 139 1.45 -6.69 7.28
CA VAL A 139 0.50 -7.67 7.82
C VAL A 139 1.21 -8.45 8.90
N HIS A 140 0.67 -8.42 10.11
CA HIS A 140 1.17 -9.17 11.26
C HIS A 140 0.07 -10.15 11.69
N GLY A 141 0.23 -11.42 11.28
CA GLY A 141 -0.78 -12.46 11.46
C GLY A 141 -0.31 -13.59 12.37
N GLU A 142 -1.24 -14.47 12.72
CA GLU A 142 -0.99 -15.61 13.63
C GLU A 142 0.13 -16.56 13.17
N ARG A 143 0.38 -16.67 11.85
CA ARG A 143 1.41 -17.55 11.27
C ARG A 143 2.69 -16.83 10.87
N GLY A 144 2.83 -15.55 11.21
CA GLY A 144 3.99 -14.73 10.93
C GLY A 144 3.62 -13.37 10.35
N ALA A 145 4.64 -12.63 9.94
CA ALA A 145 4.47 -11.28 9.42
C ALA A 145 5.06 -11.16 8.01
N ALA A 146 4.47 -10.25 7.23
CA ALA A 146 5.00 -9.86 5.93
C ALA A 146 4.81 -8.38 5.65
N VAL A 147 5.70 -7.84 4.82
CA VAL A 147 5.63 -6.45 4.34
C VAL A 147 5.59 -6.46 2.83
N MET A 148 4.58 -5.80 2.26
CA MET A 148 4.58 -5.41 0.86
C MET A 148 5.03 -3.96 0.72
N ARG A 149 5.89 -3.70 -0.27
CA ARG A 149 6.34 -2.37 -0.69
C ARG A 149 6.13 -2.26 -2.19
N GLY A 150 5.80 -1.08 -2.68
CA GLY A 150 5.64 -0.92 -4.12
C GLY A 150 5.42 0.51 -4.57
N SER A 151 5.13 0.64 -5.86
CA SER A 151 4.72 1.93 -6.46
C SER A 151 3.21 2.19 -6.32
N MET A 152 2.43 1.16 -6.02
CA MET A 152 0.97 1.17 -6.06
C MET A 152 0.38 1.91 -4.87
N ASN A 153 -0.43 2.93 -5.13
CA ASN A 153 -1.35 3.42 -4.10
C ASN A 153 -2.41 2.36 -3.77
N LEU A 154 -3.09 2.48 -2.62
CA LEU A 154 -4.21 1.59 -2.27
C LEU A 154 -5.51 2.03 -2.98
N ASN A 155 -5.45 2.01 -4.31
CA ASN A 155 -6.56 2.29 -5.20
C ASN A 155 -6.46 1.43 -6.47
N LYS A 156 -7.56 1.38 -7.24
CA LYS A 156 -7.55 0.76 -8.56
C LYS A 156 -6.53 1.46 -9.46
N ASN A 157 -5.50 0.72 -9.87
CA ASN A 157 -4.45 1.22 -10.75
C ASN A 157 -4.27 0.28 -11.95
N LEU A 158 -4.61 0.75 -13.15
CA LEU A 158 -4.52 -0.01 -14.40
C LEU A 158 -3.14 0.06 -15.06
N ARG A 159 -2.14 0.60 -14.37
CA ARG A 159 -0.77 0.75 -14.87
C ARG A 159 0.10 -0.44 -14.47
N THR A 160 1.23 -0.55 -15.15
CA THR A 160 2.30 -1.45 -14.70
C THR A 160 2.90 -0.90 -13.41
N GLU A 161 3.06 -1.76 -12.43
CA GLU A 161 3.54 -1.37 -11.10
C GLU A 161 4.45 -2.46 -10.55
N GLN A 162 5.46 -2.06 -9.77
CA GLN A 162 6.30 -2.99 -9.03
C GLN A 162 5.78 -3.21 -7.61
N PHE A 163 6.04 -4.42 -7.11
CA PHE A 163 5.87 -4.76 -5.71
C PHE A 163 6.95 -5.73 -5.26
N ASP A 164 7.30 -5.63 -3.98
CA ASP A 164 8.18 -6.54 -3.26
C ASP A 164 7.47 -6.98 -1.98
N ILE A 165 7.52 -8.27 -1.66
CA ILE A 165 6.98 -8.86 -0.44
C ILE A 165 8.10 -9.57 0.30
N ASP A 166 8.28 -9.24 1.57
CA ASP A 166 9.18 -9.93 2.48
C ASP A 166 8.36 -10.63 3.55
N VAL A 167 8.44 -11.95 3.63
CA VAL A 167 7.85 -12.74 4.72
C VAL A 167 8.90 -12.95 5.79
N ASP A 168 9.21 -11.87 6.51
CA ASP A 168 10.29 -11.81 7.49
C ASP A 168 9.89 -10.93 8.68
N GLN A 169 10.07 -11.47 9.88
CA GLN A 169 9.67 -10.79 11.12
C GLN A 169 10.48 -9.52 11.37
N ALA A 170 11.79 -9.54 11.16
CA ALA A 170 12.65 -8.39 11.43
C ALA A 170 12.35 -7.25 10.45
N VAL A 171 12.06 -7.58 9.18
CA VAL A 171 11.62 -6.59 8.19
C VAL A 171 10.25 -6.02 8.59
N ALA A 172 9.30 -6.87 9.00
CA ALA A 172 8.00 -6.41 9.47
C ALA A 172 8.09 -5.49 10.68
N ASP A 173 8.89 -5.84 11.68
CA ASP A 173 9.08 -5.04 12.89
C ASP A 173 9.73 -3.69 12.60
N PHE A 174 10.69 -3.64 11.66
CA PHE A 174 11.29 -2.37 11.22
C PHE A 174 10.24 -1.43 10.61
N TYR A 175 9.45 -1.91 9.65
CA TYR A 175 8.42 -1.08 9.00
C TYR A 175 7.28 -0.74 9.94
N LEU A 176 6.91 -1.65 10.85
CA LEU A 176 5.90 -1.39 11.86
C LEU A 176 6.38 -0.34 12.87
N GLY A 177 7.64 -0.39 13.31
CA GLY A 177 8.24 0.62 14.17
C GLY A 177 8.26 2.01 13.53
N TRP A 178 8.63 2.09 12.24
CA TRP A 178 8.53 3.32 11.46
C TRP A 178 7.09 3.83 11.37
N PHE A 179 6.14 2.94 11.05
CA PHE A 179 4.72 3.26 10.95
C PHE A 179 4.19 3.79 12.29
N ASP A 180 4.48 3.09 13.39
CA ASP A 180 4.02 3.42 14.74
C ASP A 180 4.61 4.74 15.25
N ALA A 181 5.84 5.07 14.88
CA ALA A 181 6.44 6.37 15.17
C ALA A 181 5.65 7.50 14.50
N LEU A 182 5.38 7.39 13.19
CA LEU A 182 4.58 8.38 12.45
C LEU A 182 3.11 8.42 12.91
N TRP A 183 2.54 7.26 13.22
CA TRP A 183 1.19 7.14 13.77
C TRP A 183 1.06 7.84 15.12
N THR A 184 2.05 7.64 16.01
CA THR A 184 2.08 8.28 17.33
C THR A 184 2.31 9.78 17.20
N GLU A 185 3.26 10.21 16.36
CA GLU A 185 3.53 11.64 16.11
C GLU A 185 2.27 12.35 15.57
N SER A 186 1.63 11.76 14.56
CA SER A 186 0.38 12.29 14.01
C SER A 186 -0.71 12.31 15.08
N GLY A 187 -0.87 11.27 15.90
CA GLY A 187 -1.85 11.22 16.98
C GLY A 187 -1.65 12.21 18.13
N ARG A 188 -0.40 12.55 18.50
CA ARG A 188 -0.11 13.51 19.59
C ARG A 188 -0.58 14.93 19.27
N SER A 189 -0.55 15.28 17.99
CA SER A 189 -1.27 16.46 17.54
C SER A 189 -2.76 16.18 17.62
N HIS A 190 -3.45 16.76 18.61
CA HIS A 190 -4.94 16.72 18.69
C HIS A 190 -5.56 17.16 17.36
N SER A 191 -4.82 17.94 16.57
CA SER A 191 -5.20 18.30 15.21
C SER A 191 -5.43 17.09 14.30
N ASN A 192 -4.73 15.96 14.35
CA ASN A 192 -5.01 14.88 13.38
C ASN A 192 -6.37 14.24 13.58
N VAL A 193 -6.68 13.79 14.81
CA VAL A 193 -8.00 13.22 15.11
C VAL A 193 -9.07 14.28 14.90
N ALA A 194 -8.83 15.52 15.33
CA ALA A 194 -9.76 16.62 15.09
C ALA A 194 -9.90 17.00 13.60
N ILE A 195 -8.85 16.83 12.79
CA ILE A 195 -8.87 17.04 11.32
C ILE A 195 -9.74 15.95 10.70
N MET A 196 -9.51 14.69 11.05
CA MET A 196 -10.34 13.59 10.55
C MET A 196 -11.80 13.75 10.96
N GLN A 197 -12.05 14.12 12.22
CA GLN A 197 -13.38 14.41 12.71
C GLN A 197 -14.00 15.60 11.96
N ALA A 198 -13.29 16.72 11.81
CA ALA A 198 -13.80 17.90 11.09
C ALA A 198 -14.05 17.62 9.60
N VAL A 199 -13.23 16.78 8.95
CA VAL A 199 -13.48 16.31 7.59
C VAL A 199 -14.74 15.46 7.55
N TYR A 200 -14.94 14.59 8.52
CA TYR A 200 -16.13 13.74 8.59
C TYR A 200 -17.39 14.55 8.90
N ASP A 201 -17.34 15.49 9.84
CA ASP A 201 -18.46 16.38 10.16
C ASP A 201 -18.89 17.20 8.94
N ARG A 202 -17.93 17.73 8.16
CA ARG A 202 -18.22 18.41 6.90
C ARG A 202 -18.89 17.49 5.87
N PHE A 203 -18.45 16.24 5.78
CA PHE A 203 -19.07 15.25 4.90
C PHE A 203 -20.51 14.93 5.32
N LEU A 204 -20.81 14.91 6.63
CA LEU A 204 -22.17 14.71 7.12
C LEU A 204 -23.08 15.91 6.83
N ASP A 205 -22.53 17.12 6.90
CA ASP A 205 -23.25 18.36 6.61
C ASP A 205 -23.52 18.54 5.10
N ASP A 206 -22.52 18.27 4.25
CA ASP A 206 -22.62 18.34 2.79
C ASP A 206 -21.83 17.19 2.11
N PRO A 207 -22.47 16.04 1.85
CA PRO A 207 -21.81 14.89 1.23
C PRO A 207 -21.31 15.15 -0.19
N ASP A 208 -21.86 16.14 -0.88
CA ASP A 208 -21.54 16.47 -2.27
C ASP A 208 -20.46 17.55 -2.41
N GLU A 209 -19.93 18.09 -1.29
CA GLU A 209 -18.92 19.16 -1.26
C GLU A 209 -17.69 18.82 -2.12
N GLU A 210 -17.54 19.47 -3.28
CA GLU A 210 -16.45 19.22 -4.23
C GLU A 210 -15.19 20.07 -3.97
N ASP A 211 -15.29 21.15 -3.18
CA ASP A 211 -14.26 22.19 -3.12
C ASP A 211 -13.14 21.92 -2.09
N ALA A 212 -11.91 21.82 -2.59
CA ALA A 212 -10.75 22.29 -1.86
C ALA A 212 -10.71 23.81 -2.00
N ARG A 213 -10.78 24.54 -0.87
CA ARG A 213 -10.37 25.95 -0.82
C ARG A 213 -9.13 26.15 -1.70
N PRO A 214 -9.08 27.15 -2.60
CA PRO A 214 -7.90 27.39 -3.42
C PRO A 214 -6.68 27.50 -2.50
N SER A 215 -5.63 26.74 -2.80
CA SER A 215 -4.40 26.77 -2.01
C SER A 215 -3.83 28.18 -2.03
N GLN A 216 -4.13 28.95 -0.99
CA GLN A 216 -3.39 30.17 -0.74
C GLN A 216 -1.93 29.75 -0.49
N ALA A 217 -1.05 30.23 -1.37
CA ALA A 217 0.39 30.04 -1.41
C ALA A 217 0.90 28.66 -1.89
N ARG A 218 0.95 28.48 -3.22
CA ARG A 218 2.22 28.05 -3.82
C ARG A 218 3.29 29.07 -3.41
N ARG A 219 3.99 28.83 -2.30
CA ARG A 219 5.34 29.38 -2.17
C ARG A 219 6.15 28.76 -3.30
N SER A 220 6.78 29.61 -4.10
CA SER A 220 7.69 29.26 -5.18
C SER A 220 8.64 28.15 -4.72
N ARG A 221 8.63 27.00 -5.41
CA ARG A 221 9.70 26.01 -5.32
C ARG A 221 10.86 26.54 -6.16
N ASP A 222 11.57 27.52 -5.62
CA ASP A 222 12.92 27.90 -6.06
C ASP A 222 13.91 27.53 -4.96
N ASP A 223 13.85 26.28 -4.51
CA ASP A 223 14.87 25.71 -3.61
C ASP A 223 14.95 24.20 -3.81
N GLU A 224 15.33 23.80 -5.03
CA GLU A 224 15.85 22.46 -5.29
C GLU A 224 17.32 22.44 -4.83
N THR A 225 17.57 22.02 -3.59
CA THR A 225 18.90 21.59 -3.18
C THR A 225 19.19 20.26 -3.88
N THR A 226 19.77 20.34 -5.08
CA THR A 226 20.28 19.16 -5.79
C THR A 226 21.57 18.74 -5.08
N ILE A 227 21.51 17.67 -4.28
CA ILE A 227 22.71 17.04 -3.71
C ILE A 227 23.42 16.32 -4.84
N THR A 228 24.68 16.70 -5.07
CA THR A 228 25.50 16.12 -6.14
C THR A 228 26.20 14.85 -5.67
N MET A 229 26.56 13.97 -6.60
CA MET A 229 27.29 12.72 -6.28
C MET A 229 28.64 12.97 -5.59
N ASP A 230 29.22 14.15 -5.77
CA ASP A 230 30.47 14.56 -5.14
C ASP A 230 30.32 14.85 -3.64
N GLU A 231 29.13 15.25 -3.18
CA GLU A 231 28.84 15.49 -1.75
C GLU A 231 28.65 14.18 -0.97
N ILE A 232 28.20 13.11 -1.64
CA ILE A 232 28.05 11.76 -1.05
C ILE A 232 29.40 11.09 -0.83
N ALA A 233 30.40 11.39 -1.66
CA ALA A 233 31.75 10.79 -1.58
C ALA A 233 32.60 11.33 -0.41
N GLN A 234 32.18 12.41 0.26
CA GLN A 234 32.91 13.02 1.38
C GLN A 234 32.44 12.51 2.76
N TRP A 235 31.48 11.58 2.80
CA TRP A 235 30.88 11.08 4.05
C TRP A 235 31.40 9.70 4.49
N THR A 236 32.44 9.19 3.84
CA THR A 236 33.26 8.04 4.29
C THR A 236 34.58 8.53 4.88
#